data_AF-A0A6G9YSY2-F1
#
_entry.id   AF-A0A6G9YSY2-F1
#
_cell.length_a   1.000
_cell.length_b   1.000
_cell.length_c   1.000
_cell.angle_alpha   90.00
_cell.angle_beta   90.00
_cell.angle_gamma   90.00
#
_symmetry.space_group_name_H-M   'P 1'
#
loop_
_entity.id
_entity.type
_entity.pdbx_description
1 polymer ?
#
loop_
_entity_poly.entity_id
_entity_poly.type
_entity_poly.pdbx_seq_one_letter_code
_entity_poly.pdbx_strand_id
1 'polypeptide(L)'
;MSTPEPVFDVAHGDIAVSRRLSAALRTLAANTADPAMKEQIRAVLAGKLSMREFARTETFNRTLDRVMPAALQRLAAMPDEERDRLAAQGRADLERYREQPAESDPPRPTPPAGPDAAAGHVIAGTRKPNRERIVTPDDPDDDDRYYQERRERGWLV
;
A
#
# COMPACT_ATOMS: atom_id res chain seq x y z
N MET A 1 -17.00 -11.23 4.37
CA MET A 1 -15.72 -11.42 3.66
C MET A 1 -14.75 -10.39 4.22
N SER A 2 -13.66 -10.82 4.85
CA SER A 2 -12.65 -9.92 5.42
C SER A 2 -12.00 -9.13 4.28
N THR A 3 -12.07 -7.81 4.33
CA THR A 3 -11.33 -6.95 3.39
C THR A 3 -9.84 -7.20 3.57
N PRO A 4 -9.07 -7.39 2.49
CA PRO A 4 -7.62 -7.57 2.59
C PRO A 4 -7.00 -6.38 3.31
N GLU A 5 -6.13 -6.65 4.27
CA GLU A 5 -5.41 -5.63 5.01
C GLU A 5 -4.57 -4.77 4.05
N PRO A 6 -4.59 -3.43 4.18
CA PRO A 6 -3.85 -2.57 3.28
C PRO A 6 -2.34 -2.76 3.46
N VAL A 7 -1.68 -3.26 2.42
CA VAL A 7 -0.22 -3.33 2.32
C VAL A 7 0.28 -2.03 1.71
N PHE A 8 1.15 -1.32 2.40
CA PHE A 8 1.69 -0.07 1.88
C PHE A 8 2.78 -0.35 0.83
N ASP A 9 2.75 0.42 -0.26
CA ASP A 9 3.78 0.36 -1.32
C ASP A 9 5.22 0.47 -0.77
N VAL A 10 5.42 1.32 0.23
CA VAL A 10 6.74 1.51 0.87
C VAL A 10 7.26 0.29 1.63
N ALA A 11 6.37 -0.63 1.99
CA ALA A 11 6.73 -1.86 2.69
C ALA A 11 7.24 -2.96 1.74
N HIS A 12 7.26 -2.72 0.42
CA HIS A 12 7.71 -3.68 -0.60
C HIS A 12 7.03 -5.06 -0.48
N GLY A 13 5.76 -5.08 -0.04
CA GLY A 13 5.01 -6.31 0.18
C GLY A 13 5.15 -6.94 1.57
N ASP A 14 6.00 -6.42 2.47
CA ASP A 14 6.10 -6.93 3.83
C ASP A 14 4.90 -6.48 4.68
N ILE A 15 4.06 -7.45 5.05
CA ILE A 15 2.85 -7.24 5.85
C ILE A 15 3.18 -6.75 7.27
N ALA A 16 4.26 -7.24 7.89
CA ALA A 16 4.65 -6.80 9.23
C ALA A 16 5.17 -5.37 9.23
N VAL A 17 5.92 -4.99 8.20
CA VAL A 17 6.32 -3.59 8.00
C VAL A 17 5.08 -2.71 7.77
N SER A 18 4.12 -3.18 6.97
CA SER A 18 2.87 -2.46 6.75
C SER A 18 2.06 -2.25 8.03
N ARG A 19 1.92 -3.30 8.85
CA ARG A 19 1.25 -3.27 10.15
C ARG A 19 1.92 -2.32 11.12
N ARG A 20 3.25 -2.42 11.26
CA ARG A 20 4.03 -1.51 12.12
C ARG A 20 3.87 -0.06 11.66
N LEU A 21 3.86 0.18 10.36
CA LEU A 21 3.65 1.52 9.80
C LEU A 21 2.24 2.04 10.09
N SER A 22 1.21 1.20 9.92
CA SER A 22 -0.17 1.53 10.28
C SER A 22 -0.29 1.89 11.76
N ALA A 23 0.32 1.10 12.65
CA ALA A 23 0.34 1.39 14.08
C ALA A 23 1.01 2.74 14.38
N ALA A 24 2.18 3.00 13.78
CA ALA A 24 2.88 4.28 13.94
C ALA A 24 2.06 5.48 13.44
N LEU A 25 1.39 5.34 12.30
CA LEU A 25 0.49 6.36 11.75
C LEU A 25 -0.71 6.61 12.68
N ARG A 26 -1.32 5.57 13.25
CA ARG A 26 -2.41 5.72 14.23
C ARG A 26 -1.93 6.49 15.46
N THR A 27 -0.75 6.17 16.00
CA THR A 27 -0.15 6.91 17.11
C THR A 27 0.11 8.37 16.74
N LEU A 28 0.60 8.64 15.53
CA LEU A 28 0.84 10.01 15.07
C LEU A 28 -0.45 10.81 14.93
N ALA A 29 -1.51 10.21 14.38
CA ALA A 29 -2.83 10.85 14.26
C ALA A 29 -3.48 11.14 15.63
N ALA A 30 -3.17 10.34 16.64
CA ALA A 30 -3.65 10.57 18.01
C ALA A 30 -2.94 11.73 18.70
N ASN A 31 -1.65 11.94 18.41
CA ASN A 31 -0.81 12.91 19.12
C ASN A 31 -0.53 14.21 18.35
N THR A 32 -0.85 14.29 17.06
CA THR A 32 -0.66 15.52 16.28
C THR A 32 -1.71 16.57 16.62
N ALA A 33 -1.25 17.81 16.80
CA ALA A 33 -2.11 18.98 17.00
C ALA A 33 -2.57 19.61 15.66
N ASP A 34 -1.92 19.28 14.54
CA ASP A 34 -2.26 19.81 13.23
C ASP A 34 -3.45 19.03 12.62
N PRO A 35 -4.62 19.67 12.42
CA PRO A 35 -5.79 19.00 11.88
C PRO A 35 -5.59 18.54 10.42
N ALA A 36 -4.80 19.26 9.62
CA ALA A 36 -4.50 18.87 8.24
C ALA A 36 -3.61 17.62 8.21
N MET A 37 -2.63 17.55 9.10
CA MET A 37 -1.77 16.36 9.24
C MET A 37 -2.59 15.14 9.66
N LYS A 38 -3.49 15.32 10.63
CA LYS A 38 -4.37 14.27 11.13
C LYS A 38 -5.26 13.70 10.02
N GLU A 39 -5.83 14.56 9.19
CA GLU A 39 -6.69 14.12 8.08
C GLU A 39 -5.91 13.39 7.00
N GLN A 40 -4.71 13.87 6.65
CA GLN A 40 -3.84 13.19 5.70
C GLN A 40 -3.43 11.80 6.18
N ILE A 41 -3.09 11.65 7.46
CA ILE A 41 -2.76 10.34 8.04
C ILE A 41 -3.97 9.40 7.99
N ARG A 42 -5.17 9.89 8.31
CA ARG A 42 -6.41 9.09 8.19
C ARG A 42 -6.69 8.68 6.75
N ALA A 43 -6.43 9.55 5.78
CA ALA A 43 -6.56 9.22 4.37
C ALA A 43 -5.61 8.11 3.95
N VAL A 44 -4.37 8.10 4.48
CA VAL A 44 -3.41 7.00 4.25
C VAL A 44 -3.91 5.68 4.85
N LEU A 45 -4.33 5.70 6.12
CA LEU A 45 -4.86 4.53 6.81
C LEU A 45 -6.13 3.97 6.12
N ALA A 46 -6.95 4.85 5.53
CA ALA A 46 -8.15 4.46 4.81
C ALA A 46 -7.91 3.95 3.38
N GLY A 47 -6.65 4.02 2.88
CA GLY A 47 -6.27 3.67 1.51
C GLY A 47 -6.65 4.70 0.45
N LYS A 48 -7.03 5.93 0.85
CA LYS A 48 -7.40 7.03 -0.07
C LYS A 48 -6.19 7.84 -0.55
N LEU A 49 -5.09 7.77 0.19
CA LEU A 49 -3.82 8.44 -0.10
C LEU A 49 -2.70 7.41 0.04
N SER A 50 -1.75 7.35 -0.88
CA SER A 50 -0.60 6.47 -0.71
C SER A 50 0.40 7.08 0.29
N MET A 51 1.18 6.23 0.97
CA MET A 51 2.26 6.70 1.85
C MET A 51 3.30 7.55 1.09
N ARG A 52 3.55 7.21 -0.18
CA ARG A 52 4.48 7.93 -1.05
C ARG A 52 3.98 9.33 -1.38
N GLU A 53 2.69 9.50 -1.62
CA GLU A 53 2.07 10.82 -1.81
C GLU A 53 2.04 11.61 -0.50
N PHE A 54 1.72 10.97 0.63
CA PHE A 54 1.75 11.61 1.94
C PHE A 54 3.13 12.20 2.27
N ALA A 55 4.20 11.45 2.01
CA ALA A 55 5.58 11.89 2.21
C ALA A 55 5.98 13.10 1.34
N ARG A 56 5.24 13.38 0.26
CA ARG A 56 5.49 14.54 -0.61
C ARG A 56 4.68 15.78 -0.21
N THR A 57 3.82 15.68 0.81
CA THR A 57 2.98 16.80 1.23
C THR A 57 3.78 17.84 2.01
N GLU A 58 3.43 19.10 1.83
CA GLU A 58 4.04 20.22 2.55
C GLU A 58 3.87 20.12 4.07
N THR A 59 2.74 19.59 4.53
CA THR A 59 2.48 19.39 5.97
C THR A 59 3.43 18.36 6.58
N PHE A 60 3.70 17.27 5.86
CA PHE A 60 4.68 16.28 6.27
C PHE A 60 6.09 16.88 6.26
N ASN A 61 6.50 17.54 5.17
CA ASN A 61 7.84 18.13 5.03
C ASN A 61 8.14 19.15 6.13
N ARG A 62 7.23 20.10 6.41
CA ARG A 62 7.41 21.07 7.50
C ARG A 62 7.55 20.41 8.87
N THR A 63 6.90 19.27 9.09
CA THR A 63 7.03 18.51 10.33
C THR A 63 8.38 17.81 10.37
N LEU A 64 8.78 17.18 9.26
CA LEU A 64 10.06 16.49 9.10
C LEU A 64 11.24 17.46 9.35
N ASP A 65 11.21 18.65 8.76
CA ASP A 65 12.25 19.67 8.91
C ASP A 65 12.47 20.09 10.38
N ARG A 66 11.40 20.06 11.19
CA ARG A 66 11.48 20.41 12.62
C ARG A 66 12.08 19.29 13.47
N VAL A 67 11.81 18.03 13.13
CA VAL A 67 12.21 16.87 13.95
C VAL A 67 13.54 16.24 13.50
N MET A 68 13.88 16.35 12.22
CA MET A 68 15.05 15.69 11.64
C MET A 68 16.39 16.15 12.23
N PRO A 69 16.64 17.44 12.48
CA PRO A 69 17.93 17.86 13.03
C PRO A 69 18.26 17.18 14.37
N ALA A 70 17.28 17.12 15.28
CA ALA A 70 17.44 16.45 16.57
C ALA A 70 17.61 14.92 16.42
N ALA A 71 16.89 14.31 15.48
CA ALA A 71 17.01 12.88 15.20
C ALA A 71 18.41 12.52 14.64
N LEU A 72 18.96 13.32 13.72
CA LEU A 72 20.29 13.11 13.17
C LEU A 72 21.39 13.27 14.23
N GLN A 73 21.26 14.25 15.11
CA GLN A 73 22.21 14.43 16.21
C GLN A 73 22.22 13.22 17.17
N ARG A 74 21.04 12.70 17.51
CA ARG A 74 20.92 11.49 18.33
C ARG A 74 21.54 10.28 17.64
N LEU A 75 21.31 10.12 16.33
CA LEU A 75 21.88 9.03 15.56
C LEU A 75 23.41 9.12 15.50
N ALA A 76 23.96 10.33 15.31
CA ALA A 76 25.40 10.55 15.27
C ALA A 76 26.09 10.32 16.62
N ALA A 77 25.39 10.61 17.72
CA ALA A 77 25.87 10.37 19.08
C ALA A 77 25.64 8.93 19.58
N MET A 78 24.97 8.07 18.79
CA MET A 78 24.56 6.73 19.24
C MET A 78 25.76 5.77 19.22
N PRO A 79 26.08 5.11 20.36
CA PRO A 79 27.11 4.08 20.41
C PRO A 79 26.76 2.86 19.55
N ASP A 80 27.78 2.17 19.06
CA ASP A 80 27.62 0.99 18.20
C ASP A 80 26.82 -0.13 18.88
N GLU A 81 27.12 -0.41 20.16
CA GLU A 81 26.40 -1.40 20.96
C GLU A 81 24.90 -1.07 21.10
N GLU A 82 24.57 0.22 21.23
CA GLU A 82 23.20 0.66 21.32
C GLU A 82 22.47 0.52 19.98
N ARG A 83 23.15 0.79 18.86
CA ARG A 83 22.60 0.54 17.51
C ARG A 83 22.28 -0.93 17.31
N ASP A 84 23.19 -1.83 17.69
CA ASP A 84 22.98 -3.27 17.56
C ASP A 84 21.82 -3.77 18.42
N ARG A 85 21.71 -3.26 19.65
CA ARG A 85 20.57 -3.55 20.52
C ARG A 85 19.25 -3.10 19.89
N LEU A 86 19.19 -1.87 19.36
CA LEU A 86 17.99 -1.34 18.70
C LEU A 86 17.64 -2.11 17.41
N ALA A 87 18.64 -2.56 16.65
CA ALA A 87 18.44 -3.40 15.48
C ALA A 87 17.91 -4.80 15.86
N ALA A 88 18.40 -5.40 16.94
CA ALA A 88 17.87 -6.65 17.48
C ALA A 88 16.42 -6.49 17.96
N GLN A 89 16.14 -5.42 18.70
CA GLN A 89 14.78 -5.08 19.15
C GLN A 89 13.84 -4.88 17.95
N GLY A 90 14.26 -4.11 16.94
CA GLY A 90 13.45 -3.85 15.75
C GLY A 90 13.12 -5.11 14.96
N ARG A 91 14.03 -6.08 14.89
CA ARG A 91 13.77 -7.40 14.28
C ARG A 91 12.74 -8.20 15.08
N ALA A 92 12.90 -8.26 16.40
CA ALA A 92 11.95 -8.95 17.28
C ALA A 92 10.54 -8.32 17.20
N ASP A 93 10.45 -7.00 17.12
CA ASP A 93 9.17 -6.30 16.97
C ASP A 93 8.51 -6.63 15.63
N LEU A 94 9.26 -6.67 14.53
CA LEU A 94 8.73 -7.07 13.22
C LEU A 94 8.25 -8.52 13.22
N GLU A 95 8.95 -9.44 13.89
CA GLU A 95 8.52 -10.83 14.05
C GLU A 95 7.16 -10.92 14.74
N ARG A 96 6.98 -10.16 15.83
CA ARG A 96 5.68 -10.08 16.53
C ARG A 96 4.55 -9.57 15.63
N TYR A 97 4.83 -8.63 14.73
CA TYR A 97 3.82 -8.14 13.77
C TYR A 97 3.49 -9.15 12.65
N ARG A 98 4.41 -10.09 12.34
CA ARG A 98 4.13 -11.21 11.41
C ARG A 98 3.19 -12.22 12.05
N GLU A 99 3.41 -12.53 13.32
CA GLU A 99 2.64 -13.53 14.07
C GLU A 99 1.27 -13.01 14.54
N GLN A 100 1.11 -11.68 14.65
CA GLN A 100 -0.18 -11.10 15.02
C GLN A 100 -1.25 -11.40 13.95
N PRO A 101 -2.45 -11.86 14.37
CA PRO A 101 -3.58 -11.94 13.46
C PRO A 101 -3.94 -10.54 12.96
N ALA A 102 -4.46 -10.44 11.74
CA ALA A 102 -4.91 -9.18 11.18
C ALA A 102 -5.89 -8.52 12.15
N GLU A 103 -5.54 -7.31 12.62
CA GLU A 103 -6.41 -6.53 13.48
C GLU A 103 -7.68 -6.25 12.68
N SER A 104 -8.81 -6.80 13.13
CA SER A 104 -10.10 -6.60 12.49
C SER A 104 -10.46 -5.13 12.68
N ASP A 105 -10.36 -4.35 11.59
CA ASP A 105 -10.81 -2.97 11.55
C ASP A 105 -12.25 -2.93 12.12
N PRO A 106 -12.60 -2.00 13.03
CA PRO A 106 -13.98 -1.87 13.47
C PRO A 106 -14.86 -1.66 12.24
N PRO A 107 -16.07 -2.24 12.20
CA PRO A 107 -16.93 -2.18 11.02
C PRO A 107 -17.09 -0.73 10.61
N ARG A 108 -16.64 -0.37 9.39
CA ARG A 108 -17.01 0.91 8.78
C ARG A 108 -18.54 0.99 8.84
N PRO A 109 -19.12 2.14 9.22
CA PRO A 109 -20.56 2.32 9.07
C PRO A 109 -20.89 2.08 7.61
N THR A 110 -21.63 1.00 7.36
CA THR A 110 -22.28 0.76 6.08
C THR A 110 -23.06 2.02 5.75
N PRO A 111 -22.84 2.67 4.58
CA PRO A 111 -23.77 3.70 4.15
C PRO A 111 -25.18 3.09 4.16
N PRO A 112 -26.21 3.83 4.63
CA PRO A 112 -27.55 3.29 4.73
C PRO A 112 -27.94 2.72 3.36
N ALA A 113 -28.41 1.47 3.37
CA ALA A 113 -28.99 0.83 2.21
C ALA A 113 -30.16 1.70 1.73
N GLY A 114 -29.88 2.54 0.73
CA GLY A 114 -30.93 3.14 -0.07
C GLY A 114 -31.69 2.01 -0.77
N PRO A 115 -33.02 2.03 -0.79
CA PRO A 115 -33.76 1.11 -1.65
C PRO A 115 -33.45 1.48 -3.10
N ASP A 116 -33.28 0.47 -3.94
CA ASP A 116 -33.00 0.51 -5.39
C ASP A 116 -31.59 0.87 -5.86
N ALA A 117 -30.82 -0.18 -6.18
CA ALA A 117 -29.90 -0.16 -7.31
C ALA A 117 -29.78 -1.55 -7.96
N ALA A 118 -30.93 -2.17 -8.25
CA ALA A 118 -31.03 -3.23 -9.25
C ALA A 118 -31.31 -2.59 -10.61
N ALA A 119 -30.26 -2.19 -11.33
CA ALA A 119 -30.18 -2.08 -12.79
C ALA A 119 -28.94 -1.27 -13.16
N GLY A 120 -27.93 -1.95 -13.70
CA GLY A 120 -26.78 -1.28 -14.30
C GLY A 120 -27.25 -0.37 -15.43
N HIS A 121 -27.03 0.94 -15.30
CA HIS A 121 -27.21 1.88 -16.38
C HIS A 121 -26.05 1.68 -17.37
N VAL A 122 -26.29 0.87 -18.40
CA VAL A 122 -25.36 0.70 -19.52
C VAL A 122 -25.52 1.92 -20.43
N ILE A 123 -24.50 2.79 -20.47
CA ILE A 123 -24.46 3.88 -21.44
C ILE A 123 -24.32 3.27 -22.84
N ALA A 124 -25.33 3.43 -23.68
CA ALA A 124 -25.31 2.97 -25.07
C ALA A 124 -24.21 3.71 -25.86
N GLY A 125 -23.28 2.96 -26.47
CA GLY A 125 -22.30 3.48 -27.43
C GLY A 125 -20.85 3.65 -26.95
N THR A 126 -20.49 3.26 -25.72
CA THR A 126 -19.13 3.50 -25.18
C THR A 126 -18.27 2.25 -24.95
N ARG A 127 -18.69 1.05 -25.38
CA ARG A 127 -17.88 -0.17 -25.26
C ARG A 127 -17.18 -0.53 -26.57
N LYS A 128 -15.84 -0.49 -26.56
CA LYS A 128 -15.00 -1.13 -27.59
C LYS A 128 -15.32 -2.63 -27.64
N PRO A 129 -15.41 -3.26 -28.84
CA PRO A 129 -15.95 -4.62 -29.01
C PRO A 129 -15.06 -5.76 -28.48
N ASN A 130 -13.83 -5.50 -28.00
CA ASN A 130 -12.85 -6.56 -27.73
C ASN A 130 -12.89 -7.14 -26.29
N ARG A 131 -13.93 -6.89 -25.49
CA ARG A 131 -13.96 -7.35 -24.09
C ARG A 131 -14.53 -8.77 -23.90
N GLU A 132 -15.10 -9.39 -24.94
CA GLU A 132 -15.73 -10.72 -24.84
C GLU A 132 -15.08 -11.79 -25.72
N ARG A 133 -13.90 -11.53 -26.30
CA ARG A 133 -13.15 -12.62 -26.95
C ARG A 133 -12.53 -13.50 -25.86
N ILE A 134 -13.28 -14.51 -25.45
CA ILE A 134 -12.80 -15.64 -24.67
C ILE A 134 -11.84 -16.40 -25.60
N VAL A 135 -10.54 -16.27 -25.36
CA VAL A 135 -9.50 -17.00 -26.08
C VAL A 135 -9.54 -18.44 -25.59
N THR A 136 -10.01 -19.35 -26.44
CA THR A 136 -9.93 -20.79 -26.23
C THR A 136 -8.54 -21.29 -26.63
N PRO A 137 -7.90 -22.19 -25.85
CA PRO A 137 -6.49 -22.59 -26.00
C PRO A 137 -6.13 -23.41 -27.26
N ASP A 138 -7.05 -23.53 -28.23
CA ASP A 138 -6.85 -24.32 -29.46
C ASP A 138 -6.52 -23.47 -30.70
N ASP A 139 -6.57 -22.13 -30.62
CA ASP A 139 -6.13 -21.23 -31.70
C ASP A 139 -4.80 -20.57 -31.35
N PRO A 140 -3.77 -20.64 -32.22
CA PRO A 140 -2.49 -19.98 -31.96
C PRO A 140 -2.67 -18.46 -31.95
N ASP A 141 -2.33 -17.84 -30.83
CA ASP A 141 -2.45 -16.40 -30.64
C ASP A 141 -1.33 -15.65 -31.40
N ASP A 142 -1.47 -14.33 -31.56
CA ASP A 142 -0.46 -13.49 -32.21
C ASP A 142 0.91 -13.60 -31.52
N ASP A 143 0.92 -13.85 -30.21
CA ASP A 143 2.13 -14.10 -29.44
C ASP A 143 2.79 -15.44 -29.83
N ASP A 144 2.01 -16.51 -30.01
CA ASP A 144 2.53 -17.82 -30.44
C ASP A 144 3.17 -17.73 -31.83
N ARG A 145 2.54 -16.99 -32.74
CA ARG A 145 3.07 -16.74 -34.08
C ARG A 145 4.37 -15.93 -34.05
N TYR A 146 4.43 -14.92 -33.19
CA TYR A 146 5.63 -14.11 -33.00
C TYR A 146 6.83 -14.93 -32.51
N TYR A 147 6.62 -15.87 -31.58
CA TYR A 147 7.69 -16.73 -31.09
C TYR A 147 8.09 -17.83 -32.08
N GLN A 148 7.14 -18.36 -32.87
CA GLN A 148 7.44 -19.30 -33.95
C GLN A 148 8.30 -18.67 -35.05
N GLU A 149 7.94 -17.47 -35.53
CA GLU A 149 8.70 -16.76 -36.57
C GLU A 149 10.16 -16.49 -36.15
N ARG A 150 10.40 -16.24 -34.85
CA ARG A 150 11.77 -16.05 -34.34
C ARG A 150 12.57 -17.33 -34.17
N ARG A 151 11.91 -18.46 -33.85
CA ARG A 151 12.57 -19.77 -33.89
C ARG A 151 12.97 -20.12 -35.32
N GLU A 152 12.09 -19.89 -36.30
CA GLU A 152 12.38 -20.12 -37.73
C GLU A 152 13.52 -19.25 -38.25
N ARG A 153 13.63 -18.01 -37.77
CA ARG A 153 14.75 -17.11 -38.14
C ARG A 153 16.05 -17.39 -37.38
N GLY A 154 16.06 -18.31 -36.40
CA GLY A 154 17.24 -18.66 -35.60
C GLY A 154 17.62 -17.65 -34.51
N TRP A 155 16.68 -16.79 -34.10
CA TRP A 155 16.88 -15.76 -33.06
C TRP A 155 16.51 -16.28 -31.66
N LEU A 156 15.77 -17.37 -31.60
CA LEU A 156 15.34 -18.05 -30.37
C LEU A 156 15.71 -19.53 -30.52
N VAL A 157 16.52 -20.07 -29.60
CA VAL A 157 16.96 -21.48 -29.57
C VAL A 157 16.19 -22.24 -28.49
#